data_AF-A0A150TDT0-F1
#
_entry.id   AF-A0A150TDT0-F1
#
_cell.length_a   1.000
_cell.length_b   1.000
_cell.length_c   1.000
_cell.angle_alpha   90.00
_cell.angle_beta   90.00
_cell.angle_gamma   90.00
#
_symmetry.space_group_name_H-M   'P 1'
#
loop_
_entity.id
_entity.type
_entity.pdbx_description
1 polymer ?
#
loop_
_entity_poly.entity_id
_entity_poly.type
_entity_poly.pdbx_seq_one_letter_code
_entity_poly.pdbx_strand_id
1 'polypeptide(L)'
;MEISRFAIETLATRGITRSEAHRAGRDRLEKLLRLHGFSAHEALFATEAAIGGFVGSDRARDPLELAIGGSFGPPSSDWWEILLGPGALLERNMTRALFRDGFWPIGISAPFAAFAGLDPYLHVSHDRAERSRGMVDFLVAEDGTIWVRDFSIGNTPVPYAASPVFLVEKLARFLDIAQRGLHHLRLEARPRAGARLAEALGARPIAAASDAYHTVWDAEDLVILDGHPSGAAPDRTLVFARSVERLAQAVEALAGSPAVAAIACGEVTVALRDPGEAPAPASRGLVPIGLDRPEQRGALRIERTASGVSLVQERDFGGRVLERHELPPVGDRLAHTRWMLAAEGFRRVLTDRAVNALRARGVIRDPQRAASRARLAELLAPHGVAASEPLLAFEQHAGGLCVSRDQGEHYWLGPALELEGGVLPRGGLVPIGAFSRGLYFMASDGAILADDGVVERFVFADSWRIFLERFALGHEAPDVIPEWPARHRASLSEDVGEALARALGVPRAPELSDRTQSFWTSDDLVIWSTPAYLEFCVSPCILYADEPAVIEQALLWIQANHPELSIERSEGTR
;
A
#
# COMPACT_ATOMS: atom_id res chain seq x y z
N MET A 1 -24.09 -14.57 28.39
CA MET A 1 -22.97 -15.41 27.92
C MET A 1 -21.73 -14.95 28.65
N GLU A 2 -20.98 -15.86 29.24
CA GLU A 2 -19.71 -15.53 29.93
C GLU A 2 -18.55 -15.69 28.96
N ILE A 3 -17.47 -14.92 29.17
CA ILE A 3 -16.23 -15.07 28.41
C ILE A 3 -15.60 -16.40 28.81
N SER A 4 -15.22 -17.19 27.80
CA SER A 4 -14.63 -18.51 27.98
C SER A 4 -13.30 -18.41 28.71
N ARG A 5 -12.98 -19.47 29.45
CA ARG A 5 -11.69 -19.62 30.12
C ARG A 5 -10.53 -19.52 29.11
N PHE A 6 -10.69 -20.10 27.92
CA PHE A 6 -9.73 -20.00 26.83
C PHE A 6 -9.42 -18.52 26.51
N ALA A 7 -10.44 -17.70 26.28
CA ALA A 7 -10.21 -16.31 25.90
C ALA A 7 -9.50 -15.51 27.00
N ILE A 8 -9.87 -15.73 28.26
CA ILE A 8 -9.22 -15.10 29.42
C ILE A 8 -7.74 -15.50 29.50
N GLU A 9 -7.43 -16.79 29.36
CA GLU A 9 -6.05 -17.30 29.45
C GLU A 9 -5.19 -16.82 28.28
N THR A 10 -5.71 -16.83 27.05
CA THR A 10 -5.01 -16.33 25.87
C THR A 10 -4.72 -14.82 25.95
N LEU A 11 -5.66 -14.02 26.46
CA LEU A 11 -5.41 -12.59 26.69
C LEU A 11 -4.36 -12.39 27.78
N ALA A 12 -4.47 -13.11 28.91
CA ALA A 12 -3.56 -12.99 30.03
C ALA A 12 -2.11 -13.35 29.67
N THR A 13 -1.90 -14.38 28.84
CA THR A 13 -0.56 -14.76 28.34
C THR A 13 0.10 -13.69 27.47
N ARG A 14 -0.70 -12.78 26.89
CA ARG A 14 -0.22 -11.58 26.17
C ARG A 14 -0.16 -10.34 27.07
N GLY A 15 -0.32 -10.49 28.38
CA GLY A 15 -0.34 -9.36 29.32
C GLY A 15 -1.62 -8.51 29.25
N ILE A 16 -2.64 -8.98 28.53
CA ILE A 16 -3.94 -8.30 28.46
C ILE A 16 -4.79 -8.81 29.60
N THR A 17 -5.04 -7.93 30.57
CA THR A 17 -5.75 -8.29 31.79
C THR A 17 -6.97 -7.41 31.97
N ARG A 18 -7.95 -7.93 32.71
CA ARG A 18 -9.09 -7.14 33.12
C ARG A 18 -8.73 -6.39 34.41
N SER A 19 -8.62 -5.07 34.30
CA SER A 19 -8.30 -4.19 35.43
C SER A 19 -9.55 -3.49 35.95
N GLU A 20 -9.90 -3.73 37.21
CA GLU A 20 -11.00 -3.01 37.88
C GLU A 20 -10.70 -1.51 38.03
N ALA A 21 -9.43 -1.09 38.01
CA ALA A 21 -9.07 0.33 38.03
C ALA A 21 -9.50 1.07 36.75
N HIS A 22 -9.60 0.34 35.63
CA HIS A 22 -10.03 0.85 34.32
C HIS A 22 -11.48 0.52 33.99
N ARG A 23 -12.20 -0.09 34.93
CA ARG A 23 -13.63 -0.31 34.82
C ARG A 23 -14.37 0.84 35.49
N ALA A 24 -15.28 1.45 34.75
CA ALA A 24 -16.13 2.49 35.31
C ALA A 24 -17.25 1.88 36.18
N GLY A 25 -17.86 0.79 35.70
CA GLY A 25 -19.15 0.34 36.25
C GLY A 25 -20.28 1.33 35.91
N ARG A 26 -21.52 0.97 36.24
CA ARG A 26 -22.71 1.70 35.74
C ARG A 26 -22.73 3.17 36.16
N ASP A 27 -22.64 3.46 37.45
CA ASP A 27 -22.79 4.82 37.98
C ASP A 27 -21.68 5.77 37.51
N ARG A 28 -20.44 5.28 37.43
CA ARG A 28 -19.30 6.08 36.94
C ARG A 28 -19.41 6.28 35.43
N LEU A 29 -19.80 5.27 34.67
CA LEU A 29 -20.01 5.39 33.23
C LEU A 29 -21.11 6.41 32.92
N GLU A 30 -22.21 6.40 33.67
CA GLU A 30 -23.28 7.39 33.51
C GLU A 30 -22.81 8.82 33.80
N LYS A 31 -21.92 9.00 34.79
CA LYS A 31 -21.29 10.30 35.07
C LYS A 31 -20.36 10.73 33.94
N LEU A 32 -19.54 9.82 33.42
CA LEU A 32 -18.64 10.08 32.29
C LEU A 32 -19.44 10.47 31.04
N LEU A 33 -20.47 9.70 30.68
CA LEU A 33 -21.32 10.01 29.53
C LEU A 33 -21.94 11.40 29.65
N ARG A 34 -22.48 11.76 30.82
CA ARG A 34 -22.99 13.13 31.09
C ARG A 34 -21.92 14.20 30.96
N LEU A 35 -20.72 13.97 31.51
CA LEU A 35 -19.60 14.91 31.43
C LEU A 35 -19.18 15.20 29.99
N HIS A 36 -19.22 14.18 29.12
CA HIS A 36 -18.87 14.31 27.71
C HIS A 36 -20.06 14.68 26.80
N GLY A 37 -21.25 14.88 27.36
CA GLY A 37 -22.45 15.29 26.61
C GLY A 37 -23.13 14.16 25.82
N PHE A 38 -22.92 12.90 26.21
CA PHE A 38 -23.48 11.73 25.54
C PHE A 38 -24.69 11.14 26.27
N SER A 39 -25.64 10.61 25.49
CA SER A 39 -26.79 9.88 26.02
C SER A 39 -26.39 8.52 26.60
N ALA A 40 -26.99 8.17 27.73
CA ALA A 40 -26.85 6.83 28.31
C ALA A 40 -27.69 5.81 27.52
N HIS A 41 -27.12 4.64 27.28
CA HIS A 41 -27.79 3.53 26.58
C HIS A 41 -27.51 2.21 27.31
N GLU A 42 -28.51 1.32 27.42
CA GLU A 42 -28.34 0.03 28.11
C GLU A 42 -27.25 -0.84 27.48
N ALA A 43 -27.10 -0.78 26.16
CA ALA A 43 -26.03 -1.48 25.43
C ALA A 43 -24.62 -1.07 25.93
N LEU A 44 -24.41 0.19 26.31
CA LEU A 44 -23.13 0.65 26.86
C LEU A 44 -22.86 0.07 28.25
N PHE A 45 -23.87 0.06 29.11
CA PHE A 45 -23.75 -0.52 30.44
C PHE A 45 -23.53 -2.04 30.38
N ALA A 46 -24.24 -2.72 29.49
CA ALA A 46 -24.04 -4.14 29.22
C ALA A 46 -22.63 -4.42 28.69
N THR A 47 -22.13 -3.58 27.78
CA THR A 47 -20.76 -3.68 27.25
C THR A 47 -19.71 -3.46 28.33
N GLU A 48 -19.83 -2.39 29.12
CA GLU A 48 -18.95 -2.11 30.25
C GLU A 48 -18.95 -3.24 31.29
N ALA A 49 -20.11 -3.85 31.55
CA ALA A 49 -20.22 -5.00 32.43
C ALA A 49 -19.54 -6.25 31.84
N ALA A 50 -19.68 -6.48 30.54
CA ALA A 50 -19.15 -7.66 29.86
C ALA A 50 -17.63 -7.58 29.66
N ILE A 51 -17.13 -6.48 29.11
CA ILE A 51 -15.75 -6.35 28.60
C ILE A 51 -15.01 -5.13 29.14
N GLY A 52 -15.64 -4.32 29.99
CA GLY A 52 -15.00 -3.15 30.57
C GLY A 52 -13.76 -3.53 31.38
N GLY A 53 -12.67 -2.80 31.11
CA GLY A 53 -11.41 -2.89 31.85
C GLY A 53 -10.36 -3.82 31.23
N PHE A 54 -10.61 -4.46 30.08
CA PHE A 54 -9.55 -5.20 29.38
C PHE A 54 -8.53 -4.22 28.80
N VAL A 55 -7.28 -4.33 29.26
CA VAL A 55 -6.17 -3.48 28.82
C VAL A 55 -4.87 -4.28 28.75
N GLY A 56 -4.04 -4.01 27.74
CA GLY A 56 -2.67 -4.54 27.64
C GLY A 56 -1.94 -4.12 26.36
N SER A 57 -0.60 -4.10 26.42
CA SER A 57 0.29 -3.84 25.29
C SER A 57 1.61 -4.63 25.41
N ASP A 58 2.23 -4.97 24.29
CA ASP A 58 3.53 -5.64 24.17
C ASP A 58 4.76 -4.72 24.41
N ARG A 59 4.61 -3.39 24.28
CA ARG A 59 5.76 -2.46 24.26
C ARG A 59 6.41 -2.14 25.61
N ALA A 60 5.95 -2.74 26.72
CA ALA A 60 6.34 -2.34 28.08
C ALA A 60 6.28 -0.80 28.30
N ARG A 61 5.47 -0.09 27.52
CA ARG A 61 5.22 1.34 27.67
C ARG A 61 4.16 1.51 28.73
N ASP A 62 4.33 2.53 29.57
CA ASP A 62 3.26 2.98 30.44
C ASP A 62 2.03 3.27 29.56
N PRO A 63 0.85 2.69 29.85
CA PRO A 63 -0.37 3.01 29.14
C PRO A 63 -0.69 4.51 29.07
N LEU A 64 -0.05 5.35 29.90
CA LEU A 64 -0.07 6.82 29.83
C LEU A 64 0.71 7.43 28.65
N GLU A 65 1.81 6.84 28.19
CA GLU A 65 2.55 7.32 27.00
C GLU A 65 1.78 7.06 25.70
N LEU A 66 0.90 6.06 25.70
CA LEU A 66 0.02 5.71 24.57
C LEU A 66 -1.01 6.81 24.25
N ALA A 67 -1.31 7.69 25.22
CA ALA A 67 -2.37 8.70 25.10
C ALA A 67 -1.91 10.03 24.47
N ILE A 68 -0.60 10.22 24.23
CA ILE A 68 -0.02 11.53 23.85
C ILE A 68 0.27 11.63 22.33
N GLY A 69 -0.28 10.72 21.52
CA GLY A 69 -0.25 10.86 20.06
C GLY A 69 1.15 10.68 19.43
N GLY A 70 2.01 9.86 20.03
CA GLY A 70 3.25 9.45 19.38
C GLY A 70 2.97 8.74 18.06
N SER A 71 3.76 9.04 17.03
CA SER A 71 3.65 8.41 15.71
C SER A 71 3.70 6.88 15.86
N PHE A 72 2.61 6.20 15.50
CA PHE A 72 2.53 4.75 15.50
C PHE A 72 3.32 4.23 14.30
N GLY A 73 4.37 3.45 14.55
CA GLY A 73 5.01 2.67 13.49
C GLY A 73 4.03 1.65 12.90
N PRO A 74 4.30 1.10 11.70
CA PRO A 74 3.41 0.14 11.07
C PRO A 74 3.19 -1.09 11.99
N PRO A 75 1.97 -1.64 12.05
CA PRO A 75 1.71 -2.86 12.79
C PRO A 75 2.59 -4.01 12.29
N SER A 76 3.37 -4.61 13.18
CA SER A 76 3.94 -5.95 12.98
C SER A 76 2.98 -7.02 13.53
N SER A 77 3.06 -8.25 13.04
CA SER A 77 2.30 -9.39 13.61
C SER A 77 2.62 -9.66 15.09
N ASP A 78 3.74 -9.14 15.57
CA ASP A 78 4.19 -9.20 16.96
C ASP A 78 3.71 -8.01 17.82
N TRP A 79 3.05 -7.00 17.23
CA TRP A 79 2.56 -5.85 17.96
C TRP A 79 1.10 -6.06 18.42
N TRP A 80 0.83 -5.81 19.70
CA TRP A 80 -0.55 -5.79 20.20
C TRP A 80 -0.79 -4.67 21.21
N GLU A 81 -1.97 -4.08 21.07
CA GLU A 81 -2.54 -3.10 21.98
C GLU A 81 -4.06 -3.33 21.99
N ILE A 82 -4.63 -3.52 23.19
CA ILE A 82 -6.07 -3.69 23.39
C ILE A 82 -6.52 -2.78 24.52
N LEU A 83 -7.57 -2.01 24.27
CA LEU A 83 -8.31 -1.27 25.28
C LEU A 83 -9.81 -1.46 25.01
N LEU A 84 -10.51 -2.16 25.90
CA LEU A 84 -11.95 -2.39 25.79
C LEU A 84 -12.68 -1.87 27.04
N GLY A 85 -13.79 -1.17 26.79
CA GLY A 85 -14.63 -0.55 27.80
C GLY A 85 -14.98 0.90 27.44
N PRO A 86 -16.28 1.25 27.32
CA PRO A 86 -16.71 2.63 27.16
C PRO A 86 -16.13 3.57 28.22
N GLY A 87 -16.04 3.13 29.48
CA GLY A 87 -15.52 3.94 30.58
C GLY A 87 -14.05 4.35 30.36
N ALA A 88 -13.21 3.39 29.99
CA ALA A 88 -11.78 3.61 29.78
C ALA A 88 -11.49 4.55 28.60
N LEU A 89 -12.31 4.49 27.54
CA LEU A 89 -12.18 5.40 26.40
C LEU A 89 -12.60 6.84 26.73
N LEU A 90 -13.70 7.00 27.48
CA LEU A 90 -14.20 8.32 27.88
C LEU A 90 -13.20 9.04 28.79
N GLU A 91 -12.64 8.33 29.77
CA GLU A 91 -11.62 8.89 30.67
C GLU A 91 -10.37 9.41 29.95
N ARG A 92 -10.09 8.86 28.77
CA ARG A 92 -8.94 9.25 27.94
C ARG A 92 -9.25 10.34 26.92
N ASN A 93 -10.45 10.92 26.94
CA ASN A 93 -10.89 11.94 25.95
C ASN A 93 -10.77 11.50 24.48
N MET A 94 -10.67 10.20 24.20
CA MET A 94 -10.47 9.66 22.83
C MET A 94 -11.74 9.72 21.96
N THR A 95 -12.84 10.25 22.49
CA THR A 95 -14.20 10.02 21.97
C THR A 95 -14.77 11.18 21.14
N ARG A 96 -14.24 12.41 21.27
CA ARG A 96 -14.87 13.61 20.66
C ARG A 96 -14.96 13.58 19.13
N ALA A 97 -14.18 12.77 18.43
CA ALA A 97 -14.21 12.66 16.98
C ALA A 97 -15.00 11.45 16.43
N LEU A 98 -15.43 10.51 17.28
CA LEU A 98 -15.83 9.16 16.84
C LEU A 98 -17.33 8.85 16.99
N PHE A 99 -18.08 9.67 17.73
CA PHE A 99 -19.53 9.53 17.87
C PHE A 99 -20.25 10.01 16.61
N ARG A 100 -21.01 9.11 15.97
CA ARG A 100 -21.89 9.40 14.83
C ARG A 100 -23.18 8.59 14.96
N ASP A 101 -24.26 9.10 14.36
CA ASP A 101 -25.63 8.60 14.37
C ASP A 101 -25.78 7.10 14.69
N GLY A 102 -26.11 6.78 15.95
CA GLY A 102 -26.49 5.43 16.40
C GLY A 102 -25.36 4.49 16.87
N PHE A 103 -24.09 4.93 16.91
CA PHE A 103 -22.96 4.10 17.31
C PHE A 103 -22.12 4.74 18.43
N TRP A 104 -21.70 3.91 19.39
CA TRP A 104 -20.87 4.34 20.53
C TRP A 104 -19.52 3.62 20.53
N PRO A 105 -18.38 4.33 20.66
CA PRO A 105 -17.07 3.70 20.75
C PRO A 105 -16.90 2.94 22.06
N ILE A 106 -16.42 1.70 21.96
CA ILE A 106 -16.28 0.76 23.08
C ILE A 106 -14.88 0.16 23.22
N GLY A 107 -14.01 0.34 22.23
CA GLY A 107 -12.61 -0.07 22.36
C GLY A 107 -11.79 0.16 21.09
N ILE A 108 -10.51 -0.12 21.20
CA ILE A 108 -9.54 -0.10 20.11
C ILE A 108 -8.65 -1.35 20.16
N SER A 109 -8.22 -1.85 19.01
CA SER A 109 -7.35 -3.03 18.91
C SER A 109 -6.38 -2.96 17.73
N ALA A 110 -5.09 -3.19 18.02
CA ALA A 110 -4.02 -3.31 17.05
C ALA A 110 -3.84 -4.72 16.43
N PRO A 111 -4.00 -5.85 17.18
CA PRO A 111 -3.93 -7.20 16.59
C PRO A 111 -4.85 -7.37 15.40
N PHE A 112 -6.03 -6.75 15.48
CA PHE A 112 -7.01 -6.79 14.42
C PHE A 112 -6.55 -6.06 13.15
N ALA A 113 -5.93 -4.88 13.30
CA ALA A 113 -5.37 -4.12 12.18
C ALA A 113 -4.25 -4.90 11.48
N ALA A 114 -3.40 -5.60 12.25
CA ALA A 114 -2.35 -6.46 11.68
C ALA A 114 -2.93 -7.61 10.85
N PHE A 115 -4.00 -8.28 11.31
CA PHE A 115 -4.63 -9.38 10.55
C PHE A 115 -5.52 -8.90 9.39
N ALA A 116 -6.19 -7.77 9.54
CA ALA A 116 -7.01 -7.15 8.49
C ALA A 116 -6.16 -6.54 7.36
N GLY A 117 -5.02 -5.92 7.70
CA GLY A 117 -4.08 -5.33 6.73
C GLY A 117 -3.26 -6.35 5.93
N LEU A 118 -3.40 -7.66 6.22
CA LEU A 118 -2.72 -8.73 5.49
C LEU A 118 -3.50 -9.23 4.27
N ASP A 119 -4.68 -8.70 3.94
CA ASP A 119 -5.50 -9.14 2.80
C ASP A 119 -4.71 -9.09 1.45
N PRO A 120 -4.56 -10.22 0.73
CA PRO A 120 -3.75 -10.31 -0.49
C PRO A 120 -4.46 -9.70 -1.72
N TYR A 121 -5.76 -9.40 -1.62
CA TYR A 121 -6.54 -8.70 -2.64
C TYR A 121 -6.58 -7.19 -2.39
N LEU A 122 -6.48 -6.73 -1.15
CA LEU A 122 -6.18 -5.32 -0.85
C LEU A 122 -4.77 -4.92 -1.32
N HIS A 123 -3.86 -5.89 -1.44
CA HIS A 123 -2.52 -5.69 -2.00
C HIS A 123 -2.48 -5.36 -3.51
N VAL A 124 -3.59 -5.46 -4.25
CA VAL A 124 -3.60 -5.20 -5.70
C VAL A 124 -4.38 -3.93 -6.07
N SER A 125 -5.30 -3.46 -5.21
CA SER A 125 -6.19 -2.37 -5.54
C SER A 125 -6.04 -1.10 -4.70
N HIS A 126 -5.37 -1.12 -3.54
CA HIS A 126 -5.21 0.08 -2.71
C HIS A 126 -3.74 0.45 -2.46
N ASP A 127 -3.35 1.51 -3.17
CA ASP A 127 -2.17 2.32 -2.93
C ASP A 127 -2.11 2.82 -1.46
N ARG A 128 -0.96 2.62 -0.82
CA ARG A 128 -0.12 3.75 -0.38
C ARG A 128 -0.69 4.81 0.59
N ALA A 129 -1.62 4.52 1.49
CA ALA A 129 -1.92 5.45 2.62
C ALA A 129 -2.42 4.77 3.90
N GLU A 130 -3.00 3.57 3.79
CA GLU A 130 -3.76 2.97 4.90
C GLU A 130 -2.90 2.15 5.87
N ARG A 131 -1.60 1.94 5.58
CA ARG A 131 -0.65 1.34 6.54
C ARG A 131 -0.38 2.25 7.76
N SER A 132 -0.84 3.49 7.73
CA SER A 132 -0.46 4.55 8.67
C SER A 132 -1.38 4.74 9.89
N ARG A 133 -2.43 3.93 10.08
CA ARG A 133 -3.27 3.98 11.30
C ARG A 133 -3.61 2.57 11.79
N GLY A 134 -2.64 1.94 12.45
CA GLY A 134 -2.66 0.54 12.88
C GLY A 134 -3.61 0.18 14.04
N MET A 135 -4.76 0.84 14.18
CA MET A 135 -5.77 0.49 15.18
C MET A 135 -7.17 0.52 14.58
N VAL A 136 -7.98 -0.47 14.96
CA VAL A 136 -9.39 -0.53 14.59
C VAL A 136 -10.26 -0.08 15.75
N ASP A 137 -11.26 0.76 15.44
CA ASP A 137 -12.28 1.20 16.39
C ASP A 137 -13.39 0.15 16.48
N PHE A 138 -13.72 -0.28 17.69
CA PHE A 138 -14.95 -1.02 17.97
C PHE A 138 -16.03 -0.08 18.44
N LEU A 139 -17.19 -0.21 17.82
CA LEU A 139 -18.40 0.53 18.14
C LEU A 139 -19.49 -0.46 18.60
N VAL A 140 -20.38 -0.04 19.48
CA VAL A 140 -21.60 -0.78 19.82
C VAL A 140 -22.81 -0.02 19.29
N ALA A 141 -23.80 -0.74 18.75
CA ALA A 141 -25.10 -0.20 18.37
C ALA A 141 -26.12 -0.39 19.50
N GLU A 142 -27.32 0.19 19.35
CA GLU A 142 -28.39 0.11 20.37
C GLU A 142 -28.82 -1.33 20.68
N ASP A 143 -28.79 -2.20 19.68
CA ASP A 143 -29.14 -3.62 19.80
C ASP A 143 -28.03 -4.48 20.46
N GLY A 144 -26.87 -3.88 20.77
CA GLY A 144 -25.72 -4.56 21.34
C GLY A 144 -24.79 -5.21 20.30
N THR A 145 -25.09 -5.08 19.00
CA THR A 145 -24.19 -5.51 17.92
C THR A 145 -22.92 -4.68 17.95
N ILE A 146 -21.77 -5.34 17.78
CA ILE A 146 -20.47 -4.72 17.64
C ILE A 146 -20.18 -4.47 16.17
N TRP A 147 -19.80 -3.24 15.89
CA TRP A 147 -19.38 -2.76 14.59
C TRP A 147 -17.91 -2.40 14.63
N VAL A 148 -17.25 -2.56 13.49
CA VAL A 148 -15.84 -2.24 13.29
C VAL A 148 -15.74 -1.07 12.34
N ARG A 149 -14.85 -0.12 12.66
CA ARG A 149 -14.44 0.94 11.75
C ARG A 149 -12.91 0.97 11.64
N ASP A 150 -12.44 0.90 10.41
CA ASP A 150 -11.03 1.04 10.04
C ASP A 150 -10.92 2.13 8.95
N PHE A 151 -9.78 2.82 8.89
CA PHE A 151 -9.46 3.70 7.77
C PHE A 151 -9.36 2.91 6.47
N SER A 152 -8.98 1.62 6.53
CA SER A 152 -8.90 0.71 5.38
C SER A 152 -10.24 0.24 4.78
N ILE A 153 -11.37 0.54 5.45
CA ILE A 153 -12.71 0.10 5.04
C ILE A 153 -13.62 1.28 4.64
N GLY A 154 -13.02 2.43 4.28
CA GLY A 154 -13.77 3.59 3.78
C GLY A 154 -14.51 4.40 4.84
N ASN A 155 -14.10 4.35 6.11
CA ASN A 155 -14.76 4.99 7.27
C ASN A 155 -16.21 4.56 7.54
N THR A 156 -16.81 3.68 6.74
CA THR A 156 -18.16 3.14 6.98
C THR A 156 -18.06 1.98 7.98
N PRO A 157 -18.77 2.04 9.12
CA PRO A 157 -18.81 0.91 10.06
C PRO A 157 -19.40 -0.34 9.40
N VAL A 158 -18.82 -1.51 9.70
CA VAL A 158 -19.34 -2.82 9.27
C VAL A 158 -19.68 -3.71 10.47
N PRO A 159 -20.74 -4.53 10.41
CA PRO A 159 -21.11 -5.37 11.54
C PRO A 159 -20.11 -6.52 11.70
N TYR A 160 -19.71 -6.79 12.95
CA TYR A 160 -18.58 -7.66 13.22
C TYR A 160 -18.88 -8.76 14.25
N ALA A 161 -19.52 -8.42 15.36
CA ALA A 161 -19.89 -9.40 16.38
C ALA A 161 -21.29 -9.17 16.92
N ALA A 162 -22.03 -10.24 17.20
CA ALA A 162 -23.39 -10.15 17.72
C ALA A 162 -23.47 -9.65 19.17
N SER A 163 -22.32 -9.62 19.89
CA SER A 163 -22.25 -9.07 21.24
C SER A 163 -20.80 -8.72 21.64
N PRO A 164 -20.61 -7.91 22.69
CA PRO A 164 -19.29 -7.65 23.28
C PRO A 164 -18.51 -8.90 23.67
N VAL A 165 -19.19 -9.98 24.11
CA VAL A 165 -18.53 -11.22 24.51
C VAL A 165 -17.93 -11.92 23.29
N PHE A 166 -18.67 -11.99 22.19
CA PHE A 166 -18.15 -12.55 20.93
C PHE A 166 -16.95 -11.75 20.40
N LEU A 167 -16.93 -10.43 20.59
CA LEU A 167 -15.75 -9.62 20.26
C LEU A 167 -14.50 -10.13 20.99
N VAL A 168 -14.58 -10.35 22.32
CA VAL A 168 -13.45 -10.83 23.12
C VAL A 168 -13.02 -12.24 22.71
N GLU A 169 -13.98 -13.13 22.45
CA GLU A 169 -13.72 -14.50 22.00
C GLU A 169 -12.97 -14.52 20.65
N LYS A 170 -13.38 -13.66 19.70
CA LYS A 170 -12.71 -13.52 18.41
C LYS A 170 -11.31 -12.92 18.56
N LEU A 171 -11.14 -11.88 19.39
CA LEU A 171 -9.83 -11.28 19.68
C LEU A 171 -8.85 -12.30 20.26
N ALA A 172 -9.31 -13.13 21.20
CA ALA A 172 -8.49 -14.21 21.74
C ALA A 172 -8.06 -15.20 20.65
N ARG A 173 -8.93 -15.53 19.69
CA ARG A 173 -8.58 -16.43 18.58
C ARG A 173 -7.51 -15.84 17.65
N PHE A 174 -7.53 -14.53 17.38
CA PHE A 174 -6.45 -13.91 16.62
C PHE A 174 -5.11 -13.96 17.36
N LEU A 175 -5.12 -13.70 18.66
CA LEU A 175 -3.91 -13.80 19.47
C LEU A 175 -3.38 -15.25 19.55
N ASP A 176 -4.27 -16.24 19.62
CA ASP A 176 -3.92 -17.66 19.59
C ASP A 176 -3.29 -18.08 18.25
N ILE A 177 -3.85 -17.65 17.11
CA ILE A 177 -3.25 -17.85 15.77
C ILE A 177 -1.80 -17.35 15.75
N ALA A 178 -1.56 -16.15 16.29
CA ALA A 178 -0.21 -15.61 16.40
C ALA A 178 0.67 -16.43 17.36
N GLN A 179 0.16 -16.79 18.54
CA GLN A 179 0.91 -17.58 19.55
C GLN A 179 1.34 -18.96 19.02
N ARG A 180 0.50 -19.57 18.18
CA ARG A 180 0.74 -20.90 17.60
C ARG A 180 1.59 -20.85 16.33
N GLY A 181 2.01 -19.67 15.90
CA GLY A 181 2.79 -19.45 14.67
C GLY A 181 2.00 -19.75 13.39
N LEU A 182 0.66 -19.64 13.41
CA LEU A 182 -0.20 -19.97 12.27
C LEU A 182 -0.44 -18.78 11.33
N HIS A 183 -0.04 -17.58 11.73
CA HIS A 183 -0.28 -16.35 11.00
C HIS A 183 0.57 -16.22 9.71
N HIS A 184 1.60 -17.04 9.56
CA HIS A 184 2.55 -16.94 8.44
C HIS A 184 2.02 -17.50 7.13
N LEU A 185 1.18 -18.53 7.13
CA LEU A 185 0.70 -19.18 5.91
C LEU A 185 -0.82 -19.15 5.88
N ARG A 186 -1.37 -18.63 4.78
CA ARG A 186 -2.82 -18.48 4.64
C ARG A 186 -3.33 -18.86 3.26
N LEU A 187 -4.51 -19.48 3.23
CA LEU A 187 -5.36 -19.58 2.05
C LEU A 187 -6.62 -18.75 2.28
N GLU A 188 -7.01 -17.99 1.27
CA GLU A 188 -8.26 -17.26 1.24
C GLU A 188 -9.15 -17.80 0.13
N ALA A 189 -10.44 -17.96 0.39
CA ALA A 189 -11.42 -18.42 -0.58
C ALA A 189 -12.70 -17.56 -0.59
N ARG A 190 -13.34 -17.43 -1.75
CA ARG A 190 -14.69 -16.86 -1.89
C ARG A 190 -15.50 -17.57 -2.98
N PRO A 191 -16.83 -17.71 -2.87
CA PRO A 191 -17.63 -17.39 -1.69
C PRO A 191 -17.29 -18.32 -0.50
N ARG A 192 -17.90 -18.04 0.66
CA ARG A 192 -17.72 -18.79 1.91
C ARG A 192 -17.72 -20.31 1.70
N ALA A 193 -16.67 -20.96 2.16
CA ALA A 193 -16.44 -22.41 2.06
C ALA A 193 -16.04 -23.02 3.42
N GLY A 194 -16.26 -22.32 4.54
CA GLY A 194 -15.81 -22.71 5.89
C GLY A 194 -16.17 -24.13 6.30
N ALA A 195 -17.45 -24.51 6.19
CA ALA A 195 -17.91 -25.85 6.58
C ALA A 195 -17.26 -26.97 5.75
N ARG A 196 -17.13 -26.77 4.44
CA ARG A 196 -16.50 -27.73 3.52
C ARG A 196 -15.02 -27.90 3.83
N LEU A 197 -14.32 -26.79 4.06
CA LEU A 197 -12.92 -26.77 4.44
C LEU A 197 -12.71 -27.44 5.81
N ALA A 198 -13.58 -27.15 6.77
CA ALA A 198 -13.51 -27.75 8.10
C ALA A 198 -13.70 -29.27 8.08
N GLU A 199 -14.66 -29.77 7.30
CA GLU A 199 -14.87 -31.20 7.12
C GLU A 199 -13.62 -31.87 6.53
N ALA A 200 -13.08 -31.31 5.44
CA ALA A 200 -11.91 -31.87 4.76
C ALA A 200 -10.64 -31.83 5.61
N LEU A 201 -10.48 -30.79 6.44
CA LEU A 201 -9.30 -30.57 7.28
C LEU A 201 -9.43 -31.17 8.69
N GLY A 202 -10.60 -31.70 9.05
CA GLY A 202 -10.87 -32.24 10.38
C GLY A 202 -10.97 -31.18 11.48
N ALA A 203 -11.31 -29.93 11.12
CA ALA A 203 -11.44 -28.82 12.07
C ALA A 203 -12.80 -28.85 12.78
N ARG A 204 -12.81 -28.50 14.07
CA ARG A 204 -14.03 -28.54 14.90
C ARG A 204 -14.58 -27.13 15.13
N PRO A 205 -15.91 -26.95 15.10
CA PRO A 205 -16.51 -25.63 15.32
C PRO A 205 -16.28 -25.13 16.75
N ILE A 206 -16.01 -23.84 16.88
CA ILE A 206 -15.83 -23.13 18.16
C ILE A 206 -17.05 -22.25 18.40
N ALA A 207 -18.04 -22.80 19.10
CA ALA A 207 -19.30 -22.11 19.38
C ALA A 207 -19.10 -20.77 20.12
N ALA A 208 -18.13 -20.71 21.05
CA ALA A 208 -17.86 -19.50 21.82
C ALA A 208 -17.38 -18.31 20.96
N ALA A 209 -16.75 -18.57 19.82
CA ALA A 209 -16.24 -17.54 18.91
C ALA A 209 -17.05 -17.43 17.59
N SER A 210 -18.12 -18.22 17.45
CA SER A 210 -18.96 -18.27 16.26
C SER A 210 -20.30 -17.58 16.50
N ASP A 211 -20.70 -16.71 15.59
CA ASP A 211 -21.96 -15.96 15.63
C ASP A 211 -22.54 -15.77 14.21
N ALA A 212 -23.54 -14.88 14.08
CA ALA A 212 -24.19 -14.61 12.80
C ALA A 212 -23.25 -14.01 11.73
N TYR A 213 -22.11 -13.44 12.13
CA TYR A 213 -21.19 -12.76 11.22
C TYR A 213 -20.02 -13.66 10.83
N HIS A 214 -19.53 -14.47 11.79
CA HIS A 214 -18.36 -15.31 11.61
C HIS A 214 -18.58 -16.71 12.18
N THR A 215 -18.09 -17.73 11.49
CA THR A 215 -17.94 -19.07 12.07
C THR A 215 -16.47 -19.43 12.17
N VAL A 216 -16.07 -19.99 13.31
CA VAL A 216 -14.68 -20.34 13.61
C VAL A 216 -14.57 -21.84 13.77
N TRP A 217 -13.59 -22.45 13.10
CA TRP A 217 -13.17 -23.83 13.34
C TRP A 217 -11.71 -23.87 13.72
N ASP A 218 -11.36 -24.84 14.56
CA ASP A 218 -10.03 -24.99 15.13
C ASP A 218 -9.58 -26.46 15.06
N ALA A 219 -8.31 -26.65 14.79
CA ALA A 219 -7.57 -27.91 14.89
C ALA A 219 -6.14 -27.58 15.35
N GLU A 220 -5.33 -28.54 15.79
CA GLU A 220 -4.02 -28.27 16.42
C GLU A 220 -3.05 -27.44 15.55
N ASP A 221 -3.11 -27.56 14.23
CA ASP A 221 -2.18 -26.98 13.27
C ASP A 221 -2.82 -26.01 12.26
N LEU A 222 -4.10 -25.66 12.45
CA LEU A 222 -4.80 -24.68 11.62
C LEU A 222 -6.00 -24.05 12.33
N VAL A 223 -6.40 -22.87 11.84
CA VAL A 223 -7.65 -22.18 12.23
C VAL A 223 -8.37 -21.73 10.97
N ILE A 224 -9.68 -21.92 10.92
CA ILE A 224 -10.54 -21.48 9.81
C ILE A 224 -11.49 -20.40 10.33
N LEU A 225 -11.50 -19.26 9.64
CA LEU A 225 -12.42 -18.15 9.88
C LEU A 225 -13.32 -18.00 8.64
N ASP A 226 -14.62 -18.24 8.79
CA ASP A 226 -15.59 -18.05 7.72
C ASP A 226 -16.38 -16.76 7.95
N GLY A 227 -16.16 -15.77 7.08
CA GLY A 227 -16.35 -14.34 7.33
C GLY A 227 -14.99 -13.65 7.51
N HIS A 228 -14.76 -12.55 6.77
CA HIS A 228 -13.49 -11.81 6.86
C HIS A 228 -13.36 -11.09 8.22
N PRO A 229 -12.19 -11.18 8.90
CA PRO A 229 -11.92 -10.57 10.20
C PRO A 229 -12.35 -9.11 10.29
N SER A 230 -12.08 -8.30 9.26
CA SER A 230 -12.44 -6.87 9.27
C SER A 230 -13.94 -6.59 9.10
N GLY A 231 -14.76 -7.58 8.73
CA GLY A 231 -16.14 -7.40 8.28
C GLY A 231 -16.27 -6.77 6.88
N ALA A 232 -15.18 -6.29 6.27
CA ALA A 232 -15.22 -5.61 4.97
C ALA A 232 -15.51 -6.54 3.78
N ALA A 233 -15.12 -7.81 3.90
CA ALA A 233 -15.32 -8.82 2.86
C ALA A 233 -16.07 -10.03 3.43
N PRO A 234 -17.35 -9.86 3.80
CA PRO A 234 -18.08 -10.87 4.54
C PRO A 234 -18.26 -12.18 3.76
N ASP A 235 -18.02 -12.24 2.45
CA ASP A 235 -18.14 -13.42 1.60
C ASP A 235 -16.92 -14.36 1.62
N ARG A 236 -15.88 -14.04 2.41
CA ARG A 236 -14.60 -14.77 2.39
C ARG A 236 -14.46 -15.81 3.50
N THR A 237 -13.68 -16.86 3.23
CA THR A 237 -13.14 -17.79 4.23
C THR A 237 -11.61 -17.69 4.26
N LEU A 238 -11.03 -17.63 5.46
CA LEU A 238 -9.58 -17.66 5.68
C LEU A 238 -9.18 -18.96 6.38
N VAL A 239 -8.13 -19.60 5.89
CA VAL A 239 -7.47 -20.75 6.52
C VAL A 239 -6.06 -20.35 6.89
N PHE A 240 -5.77 -20.30 8.18
CA PHE A 240 -4.43 -20.12 8.74
C PHE A 240 -3.87 -21.49 9.07
N ALA A 241 -2.68 -21.82 8.58
CA ALA A 241 -2.12 -23.16 8.76
C ALA A 241 -0.63 -23.12 9.10
N ARG A 242 -0.15 -24.18 9.76
CA ARG A 242 1.26 -24.33 10.11
C ARG A 242 2.13 -24.74 8.92
N SER A 243 1.55 -25.40 7.91
CA SER A 243 2.32 -25.96 6.81
C SER A 243 1.62 -25.83 5.45
N VAL A 244 2.41 -25.89 4.38
CA VAL A 244 1.95 -25.83 3.00
C VAL A 244 1.10 -27.06 2.65
N GLU A 245 1.37 -28.23 3.25
CA GLU A 245 0.55 -29.44 3.07
C GLU A 245 -0.89 -29.23 3.53
N ARG A 246 -1.11 -28.52 4.64
CA ARG A 246 -2.46 -28.20 5.12
C ARG A 246 -3.18 -27.25 4.20
N LEU A 247 -2.48 -26.23 3.69
CA LEU A 247 -3.05 -25.35 2.67
C LEU A 247 -3.34 -26.12 1.37
N ALA A 248 -2.50 -27.07 0.98
CA ALA A 248 -2.72 -27.91 -0.19
C ALA A 248 -3.96 -28.81 -0.03
N GLN A 249 -4.18 -29.41 1.14
CA GLN A 249 -5.42 -30.14 1.45
C GLN A 249 -6.65 -29.22 1.35
N ALA A 250 -6.54 -27.98 1.80
CA ALA A 250 -7.60 -26.99 1.65
C ALA A 250 -7.88 -26.67 0.17
N VAL A 251 -6.85 -26.51 -0.65
CA VAL A 251 -6.98 -26.32 -2.11
C VAL A 251 -7.63 -27.52 -2.79
N GLU A 252 -7.25 -28.75 -2.42
CA GLU A 252 -7.89 -29.98 -2.91
C GLU A 252 -9.38 -30.03 -2.53
N ALA A 253 -9.72 -29.63 -1.30
CA ALA A 253 -11.10 -29.56 -0.86
C ALA A 253 -11.90 -28.55 -1.68
N LEU A 254 -11.32 -27.44 -2.12
CA LEU A 254 -11.98 -26.44 -2.97
C LEU A 254 -12.08 -26.85 -4.44
N ALA A 255 -11.32 -27.85 -4.89
CA ALA A 255 -11.34 -28.31 -6.28
C ALA A 255 -12.76 -28.73 -6.72
N GLY A 256 -13.15 -28.29 -7.92
CA GLY A 256 -14.48 -28.55 -8.48
C GLY A 256 -15.64 -27.78 -7.81
N SER A 257 -15.35 -26.91 -6.83
CA SER A 257 -16.32 -25.95 -6.31
C SER A 257 -16.31 -24.65 -7.13
N PRO A 258 -17.35 -23.79 -7.02
CA PRO A 258 -17.33 -22.47 -7.64
C PRO A 258 -16.42 -21.47 -6.91
N ALA A 259 -15.72 -21.91 -5.84
CA ALA A 259 -14.86 -21.02 -5.08
C ALA A 259 -13.61 -20.64 -5.89
N VAL A 260 -13.21 -19.39 -5.74
CA VAL A 260 -11.90 -18.89 -6.13
C VAL A 260 -11.02 -18.79 -4.89
N ALA A 261 -9.71 -18.95 -5.03
CA ALA A 261 -8.80 -18.90 -3.89
C ALA A 261 -7.46 -18.20 -4.19
N ALA A 262 -6.82 -17.67 -3.15
CA ALA A 262 -5.47 -17.12 -3.19
C ALA A 262 -4.66 -17.52 -1.96
N ILE A 263 -3.36 -17.68 -2.16
CA ILE A 263 -2.38 -17.91 -1.10
C ILE A 263 -1.75 -16.58 -0.65
N ALA A 264 -1.44 -16.49 0.64
CA ALA A 264 -0.73 -15.36 1.22
C ALA A 264 0.27 -15.83 2.27
N CYS A 265 1.30 -15.01 2.49
CA CYS A 265 2.34 -15.28 3.45
C CYS A 265 2.80 -14.01 4.17
N GLY A 266 3.22 -14.13 5.43
CA GLY A 266 3.78 -13.02 6.21
C GLY A 266 5.12 -12.51 5.68
N GLU A 267 5.93 -13.39 5.07
CA GLU A 267 7.19 -13.02 4.43
C GLU A 267 7.11 -13.25 2.91
N VAL A 268 7.48 -12.23 2.13
CA VAL A 268 7.46 -12.29 0.66
C VAL A 268 8.81 -11.86 0.11
N THR A 269 9.36 -12.68 -0.77
CA THR A 269 10.54 -12.32 -1.58
C THR A 269 10.06 -11.97 -2.99
N VAL A 270 10.44 -10.79 -3.47
CA VAL A 270 10.00 -10.31 -4.79
C VAL A 270 11.15 -10.40 -5.78
N ALA A 271 10.92 -11.08 -6.90
CA ALA A 271 11.82 -11.12 -8.05
C ALA A 271 11.16 -10.40 -9.24
N LEU A 272 11.80 -9.35 -9.75
CA LEU A 272 11.38 -8.66 -10.96
C LEU A 272 12.11 -9.25 -12.17
N ARG A 273 11.37 -9.53 -13.24
CA ARG A 273 11.85 -10.18 -14.45
C ARG A 273 11.35 -9.48 -15.70
N ASP A 274 12.07 -9.67 -16.79
CA ASP A 274 11.67 -9.15 -18.09
C ASP A 274 10.39 -9.85 -18.59
N PRO A 275 9.42 -9.13 -19.19
CA PRO A 275 8.19 -9.73 -19.71
C PRO A 275 8.42 -10.83 -20.77
N GLY A 276 9.57 -10.82 -21.45
CA GLY A 276 9.96 -11.86 -22.41
C GLY A 276 10.36 -13.19 -21.78
N GLU A 277 10.69 -13.21 -20.49
CA GLU A 277 11.00 -14.42 -19.71
C GLU A 277 9.74 -15.08 -19.13
N ALA A 278 8.56 -14.46 -19.33
CA ALA A 278 7.31 -14.95 -18.78
C ALA A 278 6.99 -16.36 -19.32
N PRO A 279 6.71 -17.34 -18.44
CA PRO A 279 6.27 -18.65 -18.88
C PRO A 279 4.91 -18.57 -19.58
N ALA A 280 4.61 -19.57 -20.40
CA ALA A 280 3.24 -19.77 -20.87
C ALA A 280 2.33 -20.08 -19.67
N PRO A 281 1.08 -19.56 -19.64
CA PRO A 281 0.13 -19.90 -18.59
C PRO A 281 -0.09 -21.40 -18.50
N ALA A 282 -0.12 -21.93 -17.28
CA ALA A 282 -0.45 -23.33 -17.09
C ALA A 282 -1.84 -23.64 -17.68
N SER A 283 -1.96 -24.73 -18.44
CA SER A 283 -3.21 -25.08 -19.12
C SER A 283 -4.34 -25.50 -18.16
N ARG A 284 -4.03 -25.84 -16.91
CA ARG A 284 -4.98 -26.31 -15.89
C ARG A 284 -4.57 -25.89 -14.48
N GLY A 285 -5.45 -25.14 -13.81
CA GLY A 285 -5.43 -24.94 -12.36
C GLY A 285 -6.37 -25.91 -11.64
N LEU A 286 -6.16 -26.11 -10.34
CA LEU A 286 -7.10 -26.85 -9.48
C LEU A 286 -8.25 -25.94 -9.02
N VAL A 287 -7.93 -24.70 -8.70
CA VAL A 287 -8.87 -23.69 -8.22
C VAL A 287 -8.61 -22.37 -8.97
N PRO A 288 -9.63 -21.68 -9.48
CA PRO A 288 -9.46 -20.36 -10.06
C PRO A 288 -9.03 -19.34 -9.00
N ILE A 289 -8.32 -18.29 -9.40
CA ILE A 289 -8.02 -17.16 -8.50
C ILE A 289 -9.12 -16.10 -8.66
N GLY A 290 -9.45 -15.39 -7.59
CA GLY A 290 -10.41 -14.30 -7.63
C GLY A 290 -9.81 -13.15 -8.43
N LEU A 291 -10.49 -12.66 -9.42
CA LEU A 291 -9.94 -11.64 -10.31
C LEU A 291 -11.00 -10.57 -10.52
N ASP A 292 -10.58 -9.32 -10.46
CA ASP A 292 -11.48 -8.16 -10.47
C ASP A 292 -11.91 -7.80 -11.90
N ARG A 293 -11.23 -8.37 -12.91
CA ARG A 293 -11.48 -8.08 -14.33
C ARG A 293 -11.75 -9.36 -15.14
N PRO A 294 -12.65 -9.30 -16.15
CA PRO A 294 -12.99 -10.47 -16.98
C PRO A 294 -11.81 -11.07 -17.79
N GLU A 295 -10.83 -10.24 -18.12
CA GLU A 295 -9.65 -10.60 -18.91
C GLU A 295 -8.54 -11.26 -18.09
N GLN A 296 -8.61 -11.09 -16.77
CA GLN A 296 -7.69 -11.73 -15.85
C GLN A 296 -8.09 -13.19 -15.75
N ARG A 297 -7.11 -14.06 -15.86
CA ARG A 297 -7.24 -15.47 -15.50
C ARG A 297 -6.16 -15.84 -14.52
N GLY A 298 -6.41 -16.89 -13.78
CA GLY A 298 -5.54 -17.25 -12.71
C GLY A 298 -5.89 -18.60 -12.14
N ALA A 299 -4.85 -19.32 -11.76
CA ALA A 299 -4.93 -20.69 -11.33
C ALA A 299 -4.06 -20.88 -10.10
N LEU A 300 -4.65 -21.50 -9.07
CA LEU A 300 -3.94 -22.09 -7.96
C LEU A 300 -3.78 -23.59 -8.23
N ARG A 301 -2.55 -24.09 -8.08
CA ARG A 301 -2.19 -25.49 -8.32
C ARG A 301 -1.25 -26.01 -7.24
N ILE A 302 -1.24 -27.32 -7.11
CA ILE A 302 -0.38 -28.06 -6.19
C ILE A 302 0.68 -28.76 -7.03
N GLU A 303 1.96 -28.50 -6.76
CA GLU A 303 3.04 -29.33 -7.30
C GLU A 303 3.54 -30.27 -6.21
N ARG A 304 3.66 -31.55 -6.55
CA ARG A 304 4.18 -32.57 -5.65
C ARG A 304 5.56 -32.99 -6.16
N THR A 305 6.58 -32.75 -5.34
CA THR A 305 7.98 -33.04 -5.65
C THR A 305 8.55 -34.03 -4.63
N ALA A 306 9.76 -34.55 -4.88
CA ALA A 306 10.45 -35.41 -3.91
C ALA A 306 10.73 -34.68 -2.58
N SER A 307 10.84 -33.35 -2.61
CA SER A 307 11.06 -32.51 -1.43
C SER A 307 9.76 -32.10 -0.70
N GLY A 308 8.59 -32.47 -1.22
CA GLY A 308 7.29 -32.19 -0.58
C GLY A 308 6.31 -31.47 -1.50
N VAL A 309 5.34 -30.77 -0.89
CA VAL A 309 4.23 -30.11 -1.59
C VAL A 309 4.48 -28.61 -1.72
N SER A 310 4.40 -28.05 -2.93
CA SER A 310 4.37 -26.61 -3.15
C SER A 310 3.00 -26.15 -3.63
N LEU A 311 2.66 -24.90 -3.30
CA LEU A 311 1.50 -24.22 -3.85
C LEU A 311 1.98 -23.15 -4.81
N VAL A 312 1.46 -23.22 -6.04
CA VAL A 312 1.77 -22.25 -7.09
C VAL A 312 0.50 -21.55 -7.51
N GLN A 313 0.53 -20.23 -7.40
CA GLN A 313 -0.52 -19.33 -7.84
C GLN A 313 0.00 -18.52 -9.02
N GLU A 314 -0.61 -18.66 -10.19
CA GLU A 314 -0.24 -17.90 -11.39
C GLU A 314 -1.38 -16.97 -11.78
N ARG A 315 -1.05 -15.71 -12.07
CA ARG A 315 -1.98 -14.74 -12.67
C ARG A 315 -1.53 -14.47 -14.09
N ASP A 316 -2.47 -14.60 -15.01
CA ASP A 316 -2.26 -14.32 -16.43
C ASP A 316 -3.19 -13.22 -16.94
N PHE A 317 -2.67 -12.49 -17.93
CA PHE A 317 -3.38 -11.42 -18.62
C PHE A 317 -3.04 -11.49 -20.09
N GLY A 318 -4.05 -11.47 -20.95
CA GLY A 318 -3.86 -11.58 -22.40
C GLY A 318 -3.11 -12.84 -22.84
N GLY A 319 -3.21 -13.94 -22.07
CA GLY A 319 -2.55 -15.21 -22.37
C GLY A 319 -1.07 -15.30 -22.00
N ARG A 320 -0.57 -14.42 -21.11
CA ARG A 320 0.79 -14.45 -20.57
C ARG A 320 0.78 -14.37 -19.05
N VAL A 321 1.65 -15.11 -18.38
CA VAL A 321 1.81 -15.00 -16.92
C VAL A 321 2.48 -13.67 -16.60
N LEU A 322 1.84 -12.88 -15.73
CA LEU A 322 2.40 -11.62 -15.23
C LEU A 322 2.98 -11.80 -13.83
N GLU A 323 2.32 -12.61 -13.00
CA GLU A 323 2.71 -12.85 -11.61
C GLU A 323 2.65 -14.33 -11.29
N ARG A 324 3.62 -14.79 -10.51
CA ARG A 324 3.64 -16.13 -9.92
C ARG A 324 3.98 -15.99 -8.44
N HIS A 325 3.10 -16.51 -7.60
CA HIS A 325 3.39 -16.74 -6.19
C HIS A 325 3.65 -18.22 -5.97
N GLU A 326 4.73 -18.55 -5.28
CA GLU A 326 5.10 -19.91 -4.96
C GLU A 326 5.41 -20.04 -3.47
N LEU A 327 4.67 -20.92 -2.79
CA LEU A 327 5.01 -21.40 -1.46
C LEU A 327 5.77 -22.72 -1.62
N PRO A 328 7.08 -22.74 -1.31
CA PRO A 328 7.87 -23.96 -1.42
C PRO A 328 7.49 -24.98 -0.34
N PRO A 329 7.88 -26.26 -0.48
CA PRO A 329 7.56 -27.29 0.51
C PRO A 329 8.18 -27.04 1.90
N VAL A 330 9.32 -26.36 1.93
CA VAL A 330 10.03 -26.03 3.16
C VAL A 330 10.33 -24.53 3.14
N GLY A 331 9.93 -23.86 4.21
CA GLY A 331 10.08 -22.42 4.39
C GLY A 331 8.76 -21.74 4.69
N ASP A 332 8.88 -20.50 5.14
CA ASP A 332 7.81 -19.59 5.55
C ASP A 332 7.80 -18.32 4.69
N ARG A 333 8.34 -18.42 3.47
CA ARG A 333 8.45 -17.31 2.51
C ARG A 333 7.72 -17.62 1.22
N LEU A 334 6.92 -16.66 0.77
CA LEU A 334 6.34 -16.65 -0.56
C LEU A 334 7.37 -16.10 -1.55
N ALA A 335 7.69 -16.88 -2.58
CA ALA A 335 8.42 -16.37 -3.73
C ALA A 335 7.42 -15.71 -4.69
N HIS A 336 7.49 -14.39 -4.84
CA HIS A 336 6.69 -13.62 -5.77
C HIS A 336 7.54 -13.19 -6.97
N THR A 337 7.28 -13.77 -8.13
CA THR A 337 7.92 -13.34 -9.39
C THR A 337 6.96 -12.48 -10.20
N ARG A 338 7.44 -11.32 -10.67
CA ARG A 338 6.69 -10.39 -11.52
C ARG A 338 7.42 -10.18 -12.84
N TRP A 339 6.81 -10.59 -13.96
CA TRP A 339 7.35 -10.41 -15.31
C TRP A 339 6.88 -9.10 -15.92
N MET A 340 7.15 -8.00 -15.20
CA MET A 340 6.63 -6.67 -15.52
C MET A 340 7.73 -5.61 -15.52
N LEU A 341 9.01 -6.00 -15.62
CA LEU A 341 10.10 -5.02 -15.67
C LEU A 341 9.93 -4.07 -16.87
N ALA A 342 9.83 -2.77 -16.60
CA ALA A 342 9.42 -1.79 -17.59
C ALA A 342 10.48 -1.57 -18.69
N ALA A 343 11.75 -1.71 -18.33
CA ALA A 343 12.91 -1.38 -19.16
C ALA A 343 12.82 -1.94 -20.60
N GLU A 344 12.37 -3.19 -20.77
CA GLU A 344 12.23 -3.82 -22.09
C GLU A 344 11.29 -3.07 -23.03
N GLY A 345 10.18 -2.55 -22.50
CA GLY A 345 9.20 -1.80 -23.29
C GLY A 345 9.73 -0.49 -23.85
N PHE A 346 10.87 -0.01 -23.36
CA PHE A 346 11.46 1.28 -23.69
C PHE A 346 12.74 1.22 -24.54
N ARG A 347 13.32 0.04 -24.80
CA ARG A 347 14.58 -0.12 -25.57
C ARG A 347 14.62 0.56 -26.95
N ARG A 348 13.46 0.83 -27.57
CA ARG A 348 13.35 1.51 -28.88
C ARG A 348 12.83 2.94 -28.79
N VAL A 349 12.55 3.41 -27.59
CA VAL A 349 11.86 4.68 -27.33
C VAL A 349 12.75 5.63 -26.54
N LEU A 350 13.46 5.11 -25.55
CA LEU A 350 14.37 5.86 -24.68
C LEU A 350 15.83 5.50 -24.99
N THR A 351 16.76 6.27 -24.43
CA THR A 351 18.19 5.95 -24.49
C THR A 351 18.54 4.69 -23.69
N ASP A 352 19.62 4.00 -24.06
CA ASP A 352 20.14 2.85 -23.29
C ASP A 352 20.45 3.22 -21.84
N ARG A 353 20.90 4.46 -21.60
CA ARG A 353 21.13 5.02 -20.27
C ARG A 353 19.86 5.02 -19.44
N ALA A 354 18.76 5.59 -19.95
CA ALA A 354 17.47 5.60 -19.26
C ALA A 354 16.89 4.20 -19.07
N VAL A 355 17.00 3.33 -20.08
CA VAL A 355 16.52 1.93 -19.99
C VAL A 355 17.27 1.16 -18.89
N ASN A 356 18.60 1.31 -18.82
CA ASN A 356 19.40 0.68 -17.78
C ASN A 356 19.08 1.25 -16.39
N ALA A 357 18.81 2.56 -16.29
CA ALA A 357 18.37 3.18 -15.05
C ALA A 357 17.01 2.63 -14.58
N LEU A 358 16.02 2.52 -15.47
CA LEU A 358 14.72 1.90 -15.15
C LEU A 358 14.89 0.46 -14.66
N ARG A 359 15.79 -0.31 -15.28
CA ARG A 359 16.08 -1.69 -14.87
C ARG A 359 16.72 -1.72 -13.47
N ALA A 360 17.74 -0.90 -13.23
CA ALA A 360 18.45 -0.83 -11.96
C ALA A 360 17.53 -0.41 -10.80
N ARG A 361 16.58 0.49 -11.08
CA ARG A 361 15.57 0.97 -10.13
C ARG A 361 14.38 0.01 -9.97
N GLY A 362 14.35 -1.10 -10.70
CA GLY A 362 13.26 -2.08 -10.63
C GLY A 362 11.89 -1.51 -11.01
N VAL A 363 11.86 -0.53 -11.93
CA VAL A 363 10.59 0.08 -12.38
C VAL A 363 9.75 -0.96 -13.10
N ILE A 364 8.47 -1.06 -12.75
CA ILE A 364 7.54 -2.01 -13.35
C ILE A 364 6.56 -1.31 -14.26
N ARG A 365 5.98 -2.06 -15.18
CA ARG A 365 4.82 -1.64 -15.96
C ARG A 365 3.75 -2.71 -15.90
N ASP A 366 2.65 -2.41 -15.24
CA ASP A 366 1.48 -3.28 -15.16
C ASP A 366 0.57 -3.05 -16.38
N PRO A 367 0.54 -3.98 -17.36
CA PRO A 367 -0.28 -3.81 -18.56
C PRO A 367 -1.78 -3.83 -18.26
N GLN A 368 -2.22 -4.28 -17.08
CA GLN A 368 -3.63 -4.27 -16.70
C GLN A 368 -4.12 -2.83 -16.43
N ARG A 369 -3.21 -1.93 -16.06
CA ARG A 369 -3.53 -0.52 -15.79
C ARG A 369 -3.43 0.37 -17.02
N ALA A 370 -3.04 -0.21 -18.17
CA ALA A 370 -3.05 0.48 -19.44
C ALA A 370 -4.39 0.29 -20.17
N ALA A 371 -4.83 1.31 -20.89
CA ALA A 371 -6.01 1.26 -21.75
C ALA A 371 -5.68 0.98 -23.21
N SER A 372 -6.63 0.37 -23.92
CA SER A 372 -6.61 0.35 -25.38
C SER A 372 -6.87 1.76 -25.94
N ARG A 373 -6.49 2.00 -27.21
CA ARG A 373 -6.76 3.28 -27.89
C ARG A 373 -8.25 3.64 -27.87
N ALA A 374 -9.12 2.66 -28.10
CA ALA A 374 -10.57 2.85 -28.08
C ALA A 374 -11.06 3.22 -26.68
N ARG A 375 -10.59 2.50 -25.65
CA ARG A 375 -10.96 2.77 -24.26
C ARG A 375 -10.51 4.15 -23.80
N LEU A 376 -9.29 4.58 -24.14
CA LEU A 376 -8.82 5.93 -23.80
C LEU A 376 -9.66 7.00 -24.50
N ALA A 377 -10.02 6.81 -25.77
CA ALA A 377 -10.90 7.74 -26.48
C ALA A 377 -12.30 7.82 -25.83
N GLU A 378 -12.87 6.68 -25.41
CA GLU A 378 -14.13 6.63 -24.66
C GLU A 378 -14.06 7.37 -23.33
N LEU A 379 -12.96 7.24 -22.58
CA LEU A 379 -12.74 7.93 -21.31
C LEU A 379 -12.64 9.46 -21.47
N LEU A 380 -12.07 9.93 -22.59
CA LEU A 380 -11.87 11.36 -22.84
C LEU A 380 -13.09 12.06 -23.46
N ALA A 381 -13.91 11.33 -24.23
CA ALA A 381 -15.04 11.90 -24.95
C ALA A 381 -16.05 12.69 -24.08
N PRO A 382 -16.43 12.24 -22.86
CA PRO A 382 -17.31 13.00 -21.97
C PRO A 382 -16.76 14.37 -21.55
N HIS A 383 -15.44 14.55 -21.64
CA HIS A 383 -14.75 15.78 -21.28
C HIS A 383 -14.46 16.68 -22.48
N GLY A 384 -14.92 16.32 -23.68
CA GLY A 384 -14.69 17.09 -24.91
C GLY A 384 -13.21 17.12 -25.33
N VAL A 385 -12.40 16.17 -24.86
CA VAL A 385 -10.98 16.06 -25.20
C VAL A 385 -10.78 14.92 -26.20
N ALA A 386 -10.03 15.18 -27.27
CA ALA A 386 -9.66 14.15 -28.23
C ALA A 386 -8.40 13.41 -27.76
N ALA A 387 -8.35 12.08 -27.95
CA ALA A 387 -7.15 11.30 -27.74
C ALA A 387 -6.10 11.62 -28.83
N SER A 388 -5.14 12.49 -28.52
CA SER A 388 -4.07 12.85 -29.46
C SER A 388 -3.06 11.70 -29.63
N GLU A 389 -2.32 11.69 -30.75
CA GLU A 389 -1.28 10.67 -30.97
C GLU A 389 -0.19 10.65 -29.88
N PRO A 390 0.32 11.79 -29.37
CA PRO A 390 1.24 11.78 -28.22
C PRO A 390 0.66 11.12 -26.97
N LEU A 391 -0.62 11.37 -26.68
CA LEU A 391 -1.29 10.79 -25.52
C LEU A 391 -1.48 9.28 -25.67
N LEU A 392 -1.85 8.82 -26.87
CA LEU A 392 -1.98 7.40 -27.18
C LEU A 392 -0.62 6.67 -27.13
N ALA A 393 0.45 7.32 -27.61
CA ALA A 393 1.81 6.80 -27.50
C ALA A 393 2.26 6.71 -26.03
N PHE A 394 1.96 7.73 -25.23
CA PHE A 394 2.25 7.71 -23.80
C PHE A 394 1.49 6.60 -23.08
N GLU A 395 0.18 6.46 -23.29
CA GLU A 395 -0.62 5.35 -22.71
C GLU A 395 -0.04 3.98 -23.11
N GLN A 396 0.33 3.82 -24.38
CA GLN A 396 0.92 2.58 -24.89
C GLN A 396 2.24 2.21 -24.18
N HIS A 397 3.07 3.18 -23.83
CA HIS A 397 4.42 2.94 -23.28
C HIS A 397 4.50 3.08 -21.76
N ALA A 398 3.83 4.08 -21.20
CA ALA A 398 3.88 4.44 -19.78
C ALA A 398 2.56 4.20 -19.03
N GLY A 399 1.48 3.81 -19.72
CA GLY A 399 0.26 3.36 -19.05
C GLY A 399 0.55 2.16 -18.14
N GLY A 400 0.22 2.32 -16.85
CA GLY A 400 0.50 1.35 -15.81
C GLY A 400 1.97 1.32 -15.34
N LEU A 401 2.79 2.30 -15.71
CA LEU A 401 4.16 2.41 -15.18
C LEU A 401 4.10 2.70 -13.68
N CYS A 402 4.95 2.04 -12.91
CA CYS A 402 5.03 2.19 -11.47
C CYS A 402 6.47 2.23 -10.99
N VAL A 403 6.79 3.27 -10.22
CA VAL A 403 8.04 3.36 -9.46
C VAL A 403 7.73 3.14 -7.99
N SER A 404 8.37 2.13 -7.41
CA SER A 404 8.35 1.91 -5.97
C SER A 404 9.37 2.85 -5.31
N ARG A 405 8.93 3.64 -4.34
CA ARG A 405 9.78 4.36 -3.40
C ARG A 405 9.89 3.59 -2.09
N ASP A 406 10.88 3.97 -1.29
CA ASP A 406 11.03 3.51 0.08
C ASP A 406 9.72 3.70 0.86
N GLN A 407 9.44 2.78 1.79
CA GLN A 407 8.21 2.72 2.60
C GLN A 407 6.95 2.17 1.90
N GLY A 408 7.14 1.41 0.81
CA GLY A 408 6.03 0.73 0.12
C GLY A 408 5.16 1.69 -0.65
N GLU A 409 5.74 2.84 -0.96
CA GLU A 409 5.04 3.84 -1.65
C GLU A 409 5.19 3.56 -3.21
N HIS A 410 4.15 3.53 -4.09
CA HIS A 410 4.21 3.65 -5.58
C HIS A 410 3.80 4.99 -6.29
N TYR A 411 4.56 5.49 -7.28
CA TYR A 411 4.08 6.50 -8.25
C TYR A 411 3.58 5.80 -9.51
N TRP A 412 2.32 6.02 -9.87
CA TRP A 412 1.73 5.45 -11.07
C TRP A 412 1.62 6.50 -12.18
N LEU A 413 1.84 6.06 -13.42
CA LEU A 413 1.59 6.84 -14.62
C LEU A 413 0.58 6.13 -15.53
N GLY A 414 -0.23 6.92 -16.23
CA GLY A 414 -1.20 6.45 -17.20
C GLY A 414 -2.44 7.34 -17.28
N PRO A 415 -2.72 7.99 -18.43
CA PRO A 415 -3.94 8.77 -18.62
C PRO A 415 -5.21 8.03 -18.24
N ALA A 416 -5.36 6.77 -18.66
CA ALA A 416 -6.55 6.00 -18.32
C ALA A 416 -6.68 5.73 -16.82
N LEU A 417 -5.56 5.43 -16.15
CA LEU A 417 -5.53 5.18 -14.71
C LEU A 417 -5.98 6.43 -13.92
N GLU A 418 -5.49 7.60 -14.28
CA GLU A 418 -5.86 8.87 -13.64
C GLU A 418 -7.35 9.21 -13.84
N LEU A 419 -7.86 9.04 -15.07
CA LEU A 419 -9.27 9.28 -15.40
C LEU A 419 -10.20 8.33 -14.65
N GLU A 420 -9.86 7.05 -14.59
CA GLU A 420 -10.61 6.04 -13.83
C GLU A 420 -10.51 6.26 -12.31
N GLY A 421 -9.40 6.85 -11.84
CA GLY A 421 -9.21 7.36 -10.48
C GLY A 421 -10.00 8.64 -10.17
N GLY A 422 -10.70 9.23 -11.14
CA GLY A 422 -11.56 10.41 -10.96
C GLY A 422 -10.86 11.75 -11.17
N VAL A 423 -9.61 11.77 -11.66
CA VAL A 423 -8.92 13.01 -12.00
C VAL A 423 -9.42 13.52 -13.36
N LEU A 424 -9.93 14.75 -13.38
CA LEU A 424 -10.58 15.30 -14.58
C LEU A 424 -9.60 16.07 -15.48
N PRO A 425 -9.76 16.01 -16.81
CA PRO A 425 -9.08 16.90 -17.74
C PRO A 425 -9.34 18.39 -17.45
N ARG A 426 -8.36 19.25 -17.76
CA ARG A 426 -8.43 20.69 -17.47
C ARG A 426 -7.98 21.51 -18.69
N GLY A 427 -8.89 22.27 -19.29
CA GLY A 427 -8.53 23.19 -20.39
C GLY A 427 -7.83 22.51 -21.57
N GLY A 428 -8.23 21.28 -21.92
CA GLY A 428 -7.58 20.49 -22.98
C GLY A 428 -6.34 19.71 -22.54
N LEU A 429 -5.95 19.80 -21.26
CA LEU A 429 -4.88 19.02 -20.67
C LEU A 429 -5.43 17.74 -20.03
N VAL A 430 -4.75 16.61 -20.24
CA VAL A 430 -5.16 15.30 -19.73
C VAL A 430 -4.25 14.88 -18.57
N PRO A 431 -4.77 14.47 -17.40
CA PRO A 431 -3.91 13.98 -16.32
C PRO A 431 -3.20 12.70 -16.75
N ILE A 432 -1.93 12.53 -16.37
CA ILE A 432 -1.11 11.37 -16.79
C ILE A 432 -0.36 10.69 -15.65
N GLY A 433 -0.41 11.24 -14.43
CA GLY A 433 0.30 10.73 -13.27
C GLY A 433 0.34 11.75 -12.14
N ALA A 434 0.88 11.33 -11.00
CA ALA A 434 1.13 12.19 -9.85
C ALA A 434 2.62 12.27 -9.50
N PHE A 435 2.98 13.30 -8.74
CA PHE A 435 4.24 13.41 -8.01
C PHE A 435 3.96 13.84 -6.56
N SER A 436 4.99 13.92 -5.72
CA SER A 436 4.88 14.12 -4.26
C SER A 436 4.00 15.30 -3.82
N ARG A 437 3.87 16.34 -4.66
CA ARG A 437 3.15 17.58 -4.34
C ARG A 437 2.06 17.94 -5.35
N GLY A 438 1.83 17.13 -6.38
CA GLY A 438 0.95 17.54 -7.47
C GLY A 438 0.70 16.49 -8.53
N LEU A 439 0.16 16.95 -9.65
CA LEU A 439 -0.24 16.12 -10.79
C LEU A 439 0.51 16.53 -12.06
N TYR A 440 0.77 15.54 -12.90
CA TYR A 440 1.23 15.74 -14.26
C TYR A 440 0.04 15.77 -15.21
N PHE A 441 0.07 16.74 -16.12
CA PHE A 441 -0.88 16.85 -17.20
C PHE A 441 -0.15 16.88 -18.54
N MET A 442 -0.73 16.26 -19.56
CA MET A 442 -0.23 16.28 -20.93
C MET A 442 -1.12 17.16 -21.81
N ALA A 443 -0.48 18.04 -22.57
CA ALA A 443 -1.11 18.81 -23.65
C ALA A 443 -1.24 17.97 -24.93
N SER A 444 -2.09 18.40 -25.86
CA SER A 444 -2.36 17.65 -27.10
C SER A 444 -1.14 17.47 -28.01
N ASP A 445 -0.15 18.36 -27.92
CA ASP A 445 1.13 18.30 -28.63
C ASP A 445 2.17 17.37 -27.96
N GLY A 446 1.85 16.85 -26.76
CA GLY A 446 2.70 15.93 -26.01
C GLY A 446 3.58 16.60 -24.95
N ALA A 447 3.48 17.92 -24.75
CA ALA A 447 4.16 18.59 -23.65
C ALA A 447 3.58 18.17 -22.29
N ILE A 448 4.44 18.00 -21.29
CA ILE A 448 4.09 17.65 -19.91
C ILE A 448 4.17 18.89 -19.04
N LEU A 449 3.08 19.17 -18.34
CA LEU A 449 2.97 20.23 -17.36
C LEU A 449 2.88 19.62 -15.96
N ALA A 450 3.55 20.27 -15.00
CA ALA A 450 3.37 19.98 -13.58
C ALA A 450 2.43 21.01 -12.95
N ASP A 451 1.50 20.54 -12.13
CA ASP A 451 0.51 21.35 -11.41
C ASP A 451 0.46 20.90 -9.95
N ASP A 452 1.01 21.70 -9.03
CA ASP A 452 0.95 21.47 -7.58
C ASP A 452 -0.24 22.16 -6.90
N GLY A 453 -1.08 22.86 -7.68
CA GLY A 453 -2.24 23.60 -7.20
C GLY A 453 -1.92 24.89 -6.43
N VAL A 454 -0.64 25.22 -6.25
CA VAL A 454 -0.18 26.42 -5.53
C VAL A 454 0.46 27.42 -6.49
N VAL A 455 1.23 26.94 -7.46
CA VAL A 455 1.95 27.77 -8.45
C VAL A 455 1.26 27.68 -9.81
N GLU A 456 1.52 28.65 -10.69
CA GLU A 456 1.12 28.55 -12.09
C GLU A 456 1.74 27.28 -12.72
N ARG A 457 0.92 26.56 -13.51
CA ARG A 457 1.37 25.37 -14.22
C ARG A 457 2.57 25.71 -15.10
N PHE A 458 3.61 24.90 -15.04
CA PHE A 458 4.78 25.10 -15.88
C PHE A 458 5.05 23.86 -16.73
N VAL A 459 5.71 24.07 -17.87
CA VAL A 459 6.08 22.99 -18.78
C VAL A 459 7.31 22.27 -18.24
N PHE A 460 7.06 21.12 -17.62
CA PHE A 460 8.10 20.27 -17.06
C PHE A 460 8.91 19.57 -18.16
N ALA A 461 8.29 19.18 -19.26
CA ALA A 461 8.98 18.70 -20.46
C ALA A 461 8.21 19.06 -21.73
N ASP A 462 8.91 19.40 -22.81
CA ASP A 462 8.25 19.73 -24.08
C ASP A 462 7.72 18.52 -24.86
N SER A 463 8.09 17.31 -24.44
CA SER A 463 7.62 16.05 -24.99
C SER A 463 7.58 14.97 -23.93
N TRP A 464 6.62 14.06 -24.08
CA TRP A 464 6.46 12.90 -23.21
C TRP A 464 7.68 11.98 -23.17
N ARG A 465 8.48 11.96 -24.26
CA ARG A 465 9.71 11.17 -24.30
C ARG A 465 10.77 11.77 -23.38
N ILE A 466 11.04 13.07 -23.47
CA ILE A 466 12.00 13.73 -22.56
C ILE A 466 11.53 13.61 -21.11
N PHE A 467 10.23 13.72 -20.86
CA PHE A 467 9.67 13.43 -19.54
C PHE A 467 10.05 12.04 -19.03
N LEU A 468 9.89 10.99 -19.84
CA LEU A 468 10.25 9.63 -19.43
C LEU A 468 11.76 9.40 -19.31
N GLU A 469 12.60 10.07 -20.11
CA GLU A 469 14.06 10.04 -19.92
C GLU A 469 14.45 10.66 -18.58
N ARG A 470 13.89 11.85 -18.26
CA ARG A 470 14.06 12.54 -16.96
C ARG A 470 13.58 11.66 -15.80
N PHE A 471 12.38 11.10 -15.94
CA PHE A 471 11.77 10.22 -14.95
C PHE A 471 12.61 8.96 -14.69
N ALA A 472 13.10 8.31 -15.76
CA ALA A 472 13.95 7.13 -15.66
C ALA A 472 15.22 7.38 -14.85
N LEU A 473 15.81 8.57 -15.02
CA LEU A 473 17.02 9.03 -14.35
C LEU A 473 16.74 9.67 -12.97
N GLY A 474 15.52 9.56 -12.45
CA GLY A 474 15.15 9.96 -11.09
C GLY A 474 14.65 11.39 -10.94
N HIS A 475 14.49 12.14 -12.03
CA HIS A 475 13.90 13.48 -12.00
C HIS A 475 12.37 13.39 -12.07
N GLU A 476 11.76 12.92 -10.98
CA GLU A 476 10.35 12.55 -10.90
C GLU A 476 9.41 13.68 -10.46
N ALA A 477 9.95 14.81 -10.02
CA ALA A 477 9.20 15.97 -9.60
C ALA A 477 9.96 17.27 -9.93
N PRO A 478 9.27 18.41 -10.06
CA PRO A 478 9.87 19.73 -10.28
C PRO A 478 11.00 20.08 -9.30
N ASP A 479 10.82 19.67 -8.05
CA ASP A 479 11.70 19.93 -6.91
C ASP A 479 12.60 18.73 -6.56
N VAL A 480 12.37 17.58 -7.21
CA VAL A 480 13.17 16.37 -7.01
C VAL A 480 14.33 16.41 -7.99
N ILE A 481 15.50 16.59 -7.42
CA ILE A 481 16.78 16.42 -8.09
C ILE A 481 16.86 14.94 -8.51
N PRO A 482 17.36 14.61 -9.72
CA PRO A 482 17.64 13.23 -10.09
C PRO A 482 18.28 12.45 -8.94
N GLU A 483 17.98 11.16 -8.78
CA GLU A 483 18.70 10.24 -7.88
C GLU A 483 20.14 10.03 -8.38
N TRP A 484 20.89 11.14 -8.48
CA TRP A 484 22.31 11.14 -8.57
C TRP A 484 22.83 10.96 -7.15
N PRO A 485 23.80 10.08 -6.89
CA PRO A 485 24.42 9.91 -5.58
C PRO A 485 25.27 11.13 -5.14
N ALA A 486 24.94 12.33 -5.62
CA ALA A 486 25.68 13.56 -5.40
C ALA A 486 25.55 14.01 -3.94
N ARG A 487 26.69 14.08 -3.26
CA ARG A 487 26.80 14.51 -1.87
C ARG A 487 26.89 16.04 -1.74
N HIS A 488 27.22 16.71 -2.83
CA HIS A 488 27.48 18.14 -2.83
C HIS A 488 26.61 18.86 -3.87
N ARG A 489 26.09 20.03 -3.47
CA ARG A 489 25.25 20.89 -4.31
C ARG A 489 25.71 22.34 -4.21
N ALA A 490 25.69 23.04 -5.36
CA ALA A 490 25.82 24.50 -5.41
C ALA A 490 24.70 25.10 -6.26
N SER A 491 24.09 26.15 -5.75
CA SER A 491 22.92 26.86 -6.27
C SER A 491 23.35 28.26 -6.70
N LEU A 492 23.11 28.63 -7.97
CA LEU A 492 23.55 29.90 -8.55
C LEU A 492 22.37 30.84 -8.78
N SER A 493 22.59 32.13 -8.56
CA SER A 493 21.57 33.19 -8.71
C SER A 493 21.27 33.60 -10.16
N GLU A 494 22.11 33.21 -11.13
CA GLU A 494 21.88 33.40 -12.56
C GLU A 494 22.20 32.13 -13.34
N ASP A 495 21.66 32.02 -14.55
CA ASP A 495 21.91 30.88 -15.42
C ASP A 495 23.21 31.05 -16.22
N VAL A 496 24.27 30.41 -15.75
CA VAL A 496 25.57 30.32 -16.42
C VAL A 496 25.88 28.90 -16.91
N GLY A 497 24.86 28.02 -16.97
CA GLY A 497 25.04 26.59 -17.17
C GLY A 497 25.82 26.23 -18.44
N GLU A 498 25.47 26.85 -19.58
CA GLU A 498 26.16 26.58 -20.85
C GLU A 498 27.63 27.02 -20.84
N ALA A 499 27.91 28.21 -20.31
CA ALA A 499 29.25 28.77 -20.27
C ALA A 499 30.16 27.94 -19.35
N LEU A 500 29.63 27.56 -18.19
CA LEU A 500 30.30 26.70 -17.23
C LEU A 500 30.54 25.28 -17.80
N ALA A 501 29.54 24.67 -18.42
CA ALA A 501 29.69 23.36 -19.05
C ALA A 501 30.77 23.37 -20.12
N ARG A 502 30.82 24.42 -20.96
CA ARG A 502 31.85 24.60 -21.97
C ARG A 502 33.25 24.74 -21.37
N ALA A 503 33.37 25.48 -20.27
CA ALA A 503 34.65 25.68 -19.59
C ALA A 503 35.17 24.40 -18.93
N LEU A 504 34.27 23.59 -18.38
CA LEU A 504 34.60 22.32 -17.71
C LEU A 504 34.63 21.12 -18.67
N GLY A 505 34.30 21.31 -19.94
CA GLY A 505 34.27 20.23 -20.94
C GLY A 505 33.14 19.23 -20.72
N VAL A 506 32.06 19.62 -20.04
CA VAL A 506 30.92 18.75 -19.75
C VAL A 506 29.95 18.77 -20.94
N PRO A 507 29.67 17.63 -21.59
CA PRO A 507 28.78 17.59 -22.74
C PRO A 507 27.32 17.81 -22.34
N ARG A 508 26.54 18.42 -23.23
CA ARG A 508 25.09 18.53 -23.07
C ARG A 508 24.48 17.13 -23.14
N ALA A 509 23.55 16.83 -22.25
CA ALA A 509 22.77 15.59 -22.23
C ALA A 509 21.47 15.79 -23.03
N PRO A 510 21.41 15.40 -24.33
CA PRO A 510 20.24 15.61 -25.17
C PRO A 510 19.00 14.84 -24.69
N GLU A 511 19.18 13.72 -23.99
CA GLU A 511 18.09 12.92 -23.44
C GLU A 511 17.36 13.60 -22.26
N LEU A 512 18.05 14.51 -21.56
CA LEU A 512 17.51 15.28 -20.45
C LEU A 512 17.15 16.72 -20.84
N SER A 513 17.71 17.23 -21.94
CA SER A 513 17.57 18.62 -22.35
C SER A 513 16.47 18.81 -23.37
N ASP A 514 15.74 19.91 -23.25
CA ASP A 514 14.73 20.32 -24.22
C ASP A 514 14.70 21.85 -24.33
N ARG A 515 13.61 22.43 -24.87
CA ARG A 515 13.49 23.89 -24.96
C ARG A 515 13.23 24.59 -23.62
N THR A 516 12.81 23.86 -22.58
CA THR A 516 12.43 24.45 -21.30
C THR A 516 13.52 24.34 -20.26
N GLN A 517 14.38 23.32 -20.36
CA GLN A 517 15.49 23.08 -19.44
C GLN A 517 16.69 22.49 -20.17
N SER A 518 17.89 22.73 -19.65
CA SER A 518 19.12 22.14 -20.20
C SER A 518 19.95 21.48 -19.13
N PHE A 519 20.49 20.31 -19.49
CA PHE A 519 21.35 19.50 -18.64
C PHE A 519 22.67 19.24 -19.35
N TRP A 520 23.76 19.34 -18.61
CA TRP A 520 25.09 18.88 -19.02
C TRP A 520 25.58 17.88 -17.98
N THR A 521 26.00 16.71 -18.44
CA THR A 521 26.33 15.60 -17.52
C THR A 521 27.65 14.95 -17.89
N SER A 522 28.47 14.68 -16.88
CA SER A 522 29.61 13.77 -16.91
C SER A 522 29.43 12.72 -15.80
N ASP A 523 30.42 11.86 -15.55
CA ASP A 523 30.34 10.86 -14.49
C ASP A 523 30.24 11.49 -13.10
N ASP A 524 30.95 12.61 -12.86
CA ASP A 524 31.08 13.23 -11.53
C ASP A 524 30.36 14.57 -11.37
N LEU A 525 29.78 15.14 -12.44
CA LEU A 525 29.19 16.47 -12.44
C LEU A 525 27.92 16.55 -13.30
N VAL A 526 26.87 17.12 -12.71
CA VAL A 526 25.66 17.59 -13.40
C VAL A 526 25.55 19.09 -13.28
N ILE A 527 25.33 19.74 -14.41
CA ILE A 527 24.97 21.15 -14.50
C ILE A 527 23.54 21.20 -15.03
N TRP A 528 22.65 21.83 -14.28
CA TRP A 528 21.23 21.94 -14.60
C TRP A 528 20.83 23.41 -14.69
N SER A 529 20.43 23.84 -15.89
CA SER A 529 19.72 25.09 -16.13
C SER A 529 18.22 24.83 -15.96
N THR A 530 17.66 25.44 -14.92
CA THR A 530 16.27 25.23 -14.45
C THR A 530 15.27 26.00 -15.34
N PRO A 531 13.99 25.60 -15.39
CA PRO A 531 13.02 26.33 -16.20
C PRO A 531 12.77 27.73 -15.60
N ALA A 532 12.75 28.74 -16.46
CA ALA A 532 12.69 30.17 -16.09
C ALA A 532 11.46 30.61 -15.27
N TYR A 533 10.47 29.74 -15.05
CA TYR A 533 9.15 30.05 -14.48
C TYR A 533 8.89 29.47 -13.08
N LEU A 534 9.83 28.71 -12.49
CA LEU A 534 9.69 28.29 -11.11
C LEU A 534 10.05 29.48 -10.19
N GLU A 535 9.06 30.28 -9.79
CA GLU A 535 9.20 31.30 -8.73
C GLU A 535 9.75 30.70 -7.40
N PHE A 536 9.73 29.36 -7.27
CA PHE A 536 10.29 28.60 -6.15
C PHE A 536 11.61 27.86 -6.44
N CYS A 537 12.10 27.83 -7.69
CA CYS A 537 13.49 27.47 -7.94
C CYS A 537 14.33 28.66 -7.49
N VAL A 538 14.87 28.55 -6.28
CA VAL A 538 15.76 29.53 -5.65
C VAL A 538 17.01 29.84 -6.52
N SER A 539 17.25 29.09 -7.61
CA SER A 539 18.50 29.14 -8.36
C SER A 539 18.30 28.81 -9.85
N PRO A 540 18.48 29.77 -10.76
CA PRO A 540 18.42 29.56 -12.21
C PRO A 540 19.36 28.48 -12.76
N CYS A 541 20.51 28.24 -12.11
CA CYS A 541 21.42 27.15 -12.42
C CYS A 541 21.85 26.41 -11.15
N ILE A 542 21.92 25.08 -11.22
CA ILE A 542 22.30 24.22 -10.10
C ILE A 542 23.38 23.23 -10.54
N LEU A 543 24.32 22.98 -9.64
CA LEU A 543 25.45 22.07 -9.80
C LEU A 543 25.34 20.93 -8.79
N TYR A 544 25.59 19.71 -9.24
CA TYR A 544 25.68 18.52 -8.41
C TYR A 544 26.97 17.77 -8.71
N ALA A 545 27.67 17.37 -7.66
CA ALA A 545 28.81 16.48 -7.81
C ALA A 545 28.89 15.46 -6.67
N ASP A 546 29.51 14.33 -6.97
CA ASP A 546 29.79 13.28 -5.99
C ASP A 546 30.97 13.67 -5.08
N GLU A 547 31.96 14.38 -5.63
CA GLU A 547 33.19 14.80 -4.96
C GLU A 547 33.23 16.32 -4.74
N PRO A 548 33.64 16.81 -3.56
CA PRO A 548 33.66 18.24 -3.25
C PRO A 548 34.64 19.02 -4.14
N ALA A 549 35.75 18.39 -4.54
CA ALA A 549 36.76 19.00 -5.40
C ALA A 549 36.22 19.45 -6.77
N VAL A 550 35.23 18.71 -7.31
CA VAL A 550 34.59 19.01 -8.59
C VAL A 550 33.73 20.27 -8.48
N ILE A 551 32.98 20.41 -7.38
CA ILE A 551 32.26 21.65 -7.08
C ILE A 551 33.24 22.80 -6.85
N GLU A 552 34.31 22.60 -6.11
CA GLU A 552 35.31 23.66 -5.87
C GLU A 552 35.92 24.18 -7.17
N GLN A 553 36.25 23.28 -8.12
CA GLN A 553 36.74 23.67 -9.44
C GLN A 553 35.71 24.51 -10.21
N ALA A 554 34.44 24.07 -10.23
CA ALA A 554 33.37 24.82 -10.87
C ALA A 554 33.20 26.21 -10.25
N LEU A 555 33.26 26.30 -8.92
CA LEU A 555 33.10 27.55 -8.19
C LEU A 555 34.28 28.50 -8.35
N LEU A 556 35.52 27.99 -8.47
CA LEU A 556 36.68 28.82 -8.80
C LEU A 556 36.54 29.46 -10.18
N TRP A 557 36.03 28.71 -11.16
CA TRP A 557 35.75 29.26 -12.48
C TRP A 557 34.65 30.33 -12.41
N ILE A 558 33.57 30.08 -11.67
CA ILE A 558 32.47 31.03 -11.48
C ILE A 558 32.98 32.31 -10.83
N GLN A 559 33.73 32.23 -9.73
CA GLN A 559 34.28 33.41 -9.04
C GLN A 559 35.23 34.23 -9.91
N ALA A 560 35.96 33.59 -10.82
CA ALA A 560 36.89 34.27 -11.73
C ALA A 560 36.19 34.99 -12.91
N ASN A 561 35.06 34.46 -13.39
CA ASN A 561 34.40 34.96 -14.61
C ASN A 561 33.07 35.68 -14.33
N HIS A 562 32.45 35.41 -13.18
CA HIS A 562 31.17 35.93 -12.72
C HIS A 562 31.20 36.25 -11.22
N PRO A 563 32.12 37.14 -10.77
CA PRO A 563 32.31 37.46 -9.34
C PRO A 563 31.07 38.05 -8.65
N GLU A 564 30.12 38.57 -9.44
CA GLU A 564 28.84 39.12 -8.99
C GLU A 564 27.82 38.08 -8.53
N LEU A 565 28.00 36.80 -8.89
CA LEU A 565 27.01 35.76 -8.60
C LEU A 565 26.98 35.37 -7.12
N SER A 566 25.79 35.41 -6.55
CA SER A 566 25.51 34.75 -5.27
C SER A 566 25.52 33.23 -5.47
N ILE A 567 26.24 32.53 -4.59
CA ILE A 567 26.39 31.07 -4.57
C ILE A 567 25.91 30.56 -3.21
N GLU A 568 24.88 29.73 -3.23
CA GLU A 568 24.44 28.98 -2.04
C GLU A 568 24.99 27.55 -2.10
N ARG A 569 25.64 27.09 -1.03
CA ARG A 569 26.19 25.74 -0.92
C ARG A 569 25.41 24.92 0.10
N SER A 570 25.16 23.66 -0.22
CA SER A 570 24.63 22.69 0.73
C SER A 570 25.35 21.35 0.59
N GLU A 571 25.71 20.75 1.73
CA GLU A 571 26.09 19.34 1.79
C GLU A 571 24.84 18.50 2.05
N GLY A 572 24.63 17.45 1.25
CA GLY A 572 23.50 16.55 1.42
C GLY A 572 23.71 15.63 2.62
N THR A 573 22.96 15.81 3.71
CA THR A 573 22.74 14.73 4.66
C THR A 573 21.79 13.70 4.04
N ARG A 574 22.25 12.45 3.96
CA ARG A 574 21.45 11.30 3.49
C ARG A 574 20.12 11.17 4.22
#